data_AF-A0A1C5HG75-F1
#
_entry.id   AF-A0A1C5HG75-F1
#
_cell.length_a   1.000
_cell.length_b   1.000
_cell.length_c   1.000
_cell.angle_alpha   90.00
_cell.angle_beta   90.00
_cell.angle_gamma   90.00
#
_symmetry.space_group_name_H-M   'P 1'
#
loop_
_entity.id
_entity.type
_entity.pdbx_description
1 polymer ?
#
loop_
_entity_poly.entity_id
_entity_poly.type
_entity_poly.pdbx_seq_one_letter_code
_entity_poly.pdbx_strand_id
1 'polypeptide(L)' 'MSRTILDVDDELLAEAAEILGTGTKKATVNAALQAVVSREKRREFADWLKSGGLPDLTDPQPASKPEAA' A
#
# COMPACT_ATOMS: atom_id res chain seq x y z
N MET A 1 -10.06 20.48 0.78
CA MET A 1 -10.64 19.50 1.72
C MET A 1 -11.98 20.04 2.19
N SER A 2 -13.04 19.23 2.13
CA SER A 2 -14.33 19.54 2.77
C SER A 2 -14.26 19.26 4.27
N ARG A 3 -15.09 19.96 5.06
CA ARG A 3 -15.22 19.71 6.50
C ARG A 3 -16.37 18.72 6.72
N THR A 4 -16.04 17.56 7.27
CA THR A 4 -17.00 16.52 7.62
C THR A 4 -17.06 16.40 9.14
N ILE A 5 -18.27 16.39 9.70
CA ILE A 5 -18.50 16.05 11.11
C ILE A 5 -18.83 14.56 11.13
N LEU A 6 -18.07 13.79 11.89
CA LEU A 6 -18.29 12.36 12.07
C LEU A 6 -18.10 12.01 13.54
N ASP A 7 -18.83 10.99 13.98
CA ASP A 7 -18.62 10.34 15.27
C ASP A 7 -17.59 9.22 15.09
N VAL A 8 -16.64 9.11 16.00
CA VAL A 8 -15.51 8.18 15.93
C VAL A 8 -15.26 7.64 17.31
N ASP A 9 -15.03 6.33 17.38
CA ASP A 9 -14.54 5.69 18.60
C ASP A 9 -13.16 6.25 18.97
N ASP A 10 -13.10 6.97 20.09
CA ASP A 10 -11.89 7.66 20.54
C ASP A 10 -10.79 6.70 21.03
N GLU A 11 -11.16 5.51 21.52
CA GLU A 11 -10.19 4.49 21.93
C GLU A 11 -9.54 3.86 20.70
N LEU A 12 -10.34 3.47 19.71
CA LEU A 12 -9.83 2.94 18.45
C LEU A 12 -8.99 3.98 17.69
N LEU A 13 -9.39 5.25 17.74
CA LEU A 13 -8.65 6.33 17.12
C LEU A 13 -7.29 6.55 17.80
N ALA A 14 -7.20 6.40 19.12
CA ALA A 14 -5.95 6.49 19.86
C ALA A 14 -5.03 5.30 19.51
N GLU A 15 -5.56 4.07 19.48
CA GLU A 15 -4.78 2.89 19.09
C GLU A 15 -4.25 3.01 17.66
N ALA A 16 -5.10 3.46 16.73
CA ALA A 16 -4.68 3.75 15.37
C ALA A 16 -3.61 4.85 15.31
N ALA A 17 -3.71 5.87 16.16
CA ALA A 17 -2.73 6.95 16.19
C ALA A 17 -1.34 6.47 16.62
N GLU A 18 -1.28 5.57 17.62
CA GLU A 18 -0.04 4.92 18.07
C GLU A 18 0.55 4.03 16.97
N ILE A 19 -0.27 3.15 16.37
CA ILE A 19 0.17 2.25 15.28
C ILE A 19 0.70 3.03 14.09
N LEU A 20 0.05 4.15 13.74
CA LEU A 20 0.39 4.97 12.58
C LEU A 20 1.42 6.07 12.89
N GLY A 21 1.81 6.25 14.17
CA GLY A 21 2.75 7.29 14.59
C GLY A 21 2.25 8.72 14.30
N THR A 22 0.96 8.98 14.51
CA THR A 22 0.33 10.27 14.16
C THR A 22 -0.08 11.07 15.38
N GLY A 23 0.12 12.39 15.35
CA GLY A 23 -0.13 13.26 16.50
C GLY A 23 -1.50 13.98 16.52
N THR A 24 -2.36 13.80 15.52
CA THR A 24 -3.68 14.46 15.47
C THR A 24 -4.75 13.54 14.89
N LYS A 25 -5.99 13.65 15.38
CA LYS A 25 -7.15 12.89 14.88
C LYS A 25 -7.26 12.94 13.35
N LYS A 26 -7.10 14.13 12.75
CA LYS A 26 -7.13 14.31 11.28
C LYS A 26 -5.99 13.55 10.59
N ALA A 27 -4.76 13.62 11.12
CA ALA A 27 -3.63 12.90 10.55
C ALA A 27 -3.85 11.38 10.63
N THR A 28 -4.36 10.88 11.76
CA THR A 28 -4.69 9.47 11.96
C THR A 28 -5.72 8.98 10.95
N VAL A 29 -6.85 9.70 10.81
CA VAL A 29 -7.91 9.33 9.85
C VAL A 29 -7.39 9.33 8.42
N ASN A 30 -6.65 10.35 8.01
CA ASN A 30 -6.09 10.42 6.65
C ASN A 30 -5.07 9.30 6.40
N ALA A 31 -4.18 9.03 7.36
CA ALA A 31 -3.20 7.96 7.27
C ALA A 31 -3.85 6.57 7.21
N ALA A 32 -4.88 6.33 8.02
CA ALA A 32 -5.66 5.10 8.00
C ALA A 32 -6.33 4.88 6.64
N LEU A 33 -7.00 5.90 6.09
CA LEU A 33 -7.61 5.82 4.76
C LEU A 33 -6.57 5.55 3.67
N GLN A 34 -5.41 6.22 3.74
CA GLN A 34 -4.32 5.99 2.81
C GLN A 34 -3.76 4.56 2.91
N ALA A 35 -3.64 4.03 4.13
CA ALA A 35 -3.16 2.66 4.36
C ALA A 35 -4.09 1.62 3.75
N VAL A 36 -5.41 1.79 3.90
CA VAL A 36 -6.43 0.92 3.28
C VAL A 36 -6.33 0.96 1.75
N VAL A 37 -6.31 2.16 1.15
CA VAL A 37 -6.18 2.29 -0.31
C VAL A 37 -4.87 1.67 -0.82
N SER A 38 -3.77 1.90 -0.10
CA SER A 38 -2.46 1.36 -0.46
C SER A 38 -2.41 -0.16 -0.33
N ARG A 39 -3.14 -0.73 0.63
CA ARG A 39 -3.28 -2.18 0.77
C ARG A 39 -4.04 -2.79 -0.41
N GLU A 40 -5.17 -2.20 -0.79
CA GLU A 40 -5.95 -2.73 -1.92
C GLU A 40 -5.20 -2.58 -3.25
N LYS A 41 -4.53 -1.46 -3.49
CA LYS A 41 -3.68 -1.30 -4.69
C LYS A 41 -2.56 -2.34 -4.77
N ARG A 42 -1.91 -2.66 -3.63
CA ARG A 42 -0.90 -3.74 -3.58
C ARG A 42 -1.52 -5.10 -3.90
N ARG A 43 -2.74 -5.36 -3.42
CA ARG A 43 -3.47 -6.59 -3.72
C ARG A 43 -3.83 -6.69 -5.21
N GLU A 44 -4.42 -5.64 -5.77
CA GLU A 44 -4.74 -5.57 -7.21
C GLU A 44 -3.51 -5.75 -8.07
N PHE A 45 -2.40 -5.10 -7.71
CA PHE A 45 -1.13 -5.26 -8.40
C PHE A 45 -0.62 -6.70 -8.34
N ALA A 46 -0.67 -7.34 -7.17
CA ALA A 46 -0.28 -8.74 -7.02
C ALA A 46 -1.17 -9.69 -7.84
N ASP A 47 -2.47 -9.41 -7.93
CA ASP A 47 -3.39 -10.21 -8.74
C ASP A 47 -3.15 -10.00 -10.25
N TRP A 48 -2.86 -8.77 -10.68
CA TRP A 48 -2.44 -8.47 -12.05
C TRP A 48 -1.13 -9.15 -12.44
N LEU A 49 -0.15 -9.23 -11.52
CA LEU A 49 1.08 -10.00 -11.74
C LEU A 49 0.77 -11.48 -11.99
N LYS A 50 -0.09 -12.09 -11.19
CA LYS A 50 -0.49 -13.51 -11.34
C LYS A 50 -1.23 -13.77 -12.64
N SER A 51 -1.96 -12.79 -13.18
CA SER A 51 -2.65 -12.91 -14.46
C SER A 51 -1.74 -12.70 -15.68
N GLY A 52 -0.41 -12.59 -15.49
CA GLY A 52 0.55 -12.41 -16.59
C GLY A 52 0.75 -10.94 -16.98
N GLY A 53 0.60 -10.00 -16.06
CA GLY A 53 0.75 -8.57 -16.33
C GLY A 53 2.15 -8.12 -16.78
N LEU A 54 3.19 -8.93 -16.54
CA LEU A 54 4.57 -8.63 -16.93
C LEU A 54 5.14 -9.74 -17.84
N PRO A 55 4.63 -9.88 -19.09
CA PRO A 55 5.02 -10.95 -19.99
C PRO A 55 6.53 -10.95 -20.26
N ASP A 56 7.12 -9.79 -20.51
CA ASP A 56 8.56 -9.64 -20.81
C ASP A 56 9.49 -9.93 -19.61
N LEU A 57 8.96 -10.02 -18.39
CA LEU A 57 9.71 -10.40 -17.19
C LEU A 57 9.50 -11.87 -16.79
N THR A 58 8.62 -12.59 -17.48
CA THR A 58 8.37 -14.02 -17.25
C THR A 58 9.13 -14.94 -18.21
N ASP A 59 9.79 -14.38 -19.22
CA ASP A 59 10.64 -15.15 -20.13
C ASP A 59 11.89 -15.69 -19.40
N PRO A 60 12.32 -16.93 -19.71
CA PRO A 60 13.56 -17.45 -19.19
C PRO A 60 14.71 -16.54 -19.62
N GLN A 61 15.43 -15.97 -18.65
CA GLN A 61 16.58 -15.12 -18.94
C GLN A 61 17.62 -15.95 -19.72
N PRO A 62 18.01 -15.54 -20.96
CA PRO A 62 19.06 -16.23 -21.68
C PRO A 62 20.32 -16.14 -20.83
N ALA A 63 20.89 -17.31 -20.48
CA ALA A 63 22.08 -17.41 -19.65
C ALA A 63 23.13 -16.41 -20.17
N SER A 64 23.46 -15.41 -19.35
CA SER A 64 24.49 -14.44 -19.67
C SER A 64 25.79 -15.22 -19.89
N LYS A 65 26.28 -15.24 -21.12
CA LYS A 65 27.61 -15.79 -21.42
C LYS A 65 28.62 -15.01 -20.57
N PRO A 66 29.58 -15.68 -19.92
CA PRO A 66 30.63 -14.98 -19.19
C PRO A 66 31.39 -14.11 -20.20
N GLU A 67 31.42 -12.82 -19.93
CA GLU A 67 32.20 -11.82 -20.66
C GLU A 67 33.67 -12.20 -20.53
N ALA A 68 34.26 -12.70 -21.63
CA ALA A 68 35.65 -13.12 -21.67
C ALA A 68 36.55 -11.88 -21.56
N ALA A 69 37.41 -11.89 -20.54
CA ALA A 69 38.45 -10.90 -20.26
C ALA A 69 39.58 -10.90 -21.30
#